data_AF-A0A0N1BI31-F1
#
_entry.id   AF-A0A0N1BI31-F1
#
_cell.length_a   1.000
_cell.length_b   1.000
_cell.length_c   1.000
_cell.angle_alpha   90.00
_cell.angle_beta   90.00
_cell.angle_gamma   90.00
#
_symmetry.space_group_name_H-M   'P 1'
#
loop_
_entity.id
_entity.type
_entity.pdbx_description
1 polymer ?
#
loop_
_entity_poly.entity_id
_entity_poly.type
_entity_poly.pdbx_seq_one_letter_code
_entity_poly.pdbx_strand_id
1 'polypeptide(L)'
;MQTARVTVLMTPDRKAQLESRAADMGVSSGEFIRLAVDNFNPSETESAELAALIDELSEAVPRMRAALDRSVERLDSTHAKVDRLLRDMGVRA
;
A
#
# COMPACT_ATOMS: atom_id res chain seq x y z
N MET A 1 23.71 -25.03 -12.25
CA MET A 1 23.55 -23.64 -12.73
C MET A 1 24.94 -23.06 -12.92
N GLN A 2 25.29 -22.59 -14.12
CA GLN A 2 26.61 -22.00 -14.38
C GLN A 2 26.50 -20.49 -14.16
N THR A 3 27.20 -19.94 -13.16
CA THR A 3 27.21 -18.50 -12.87
C THR A 3 28.33 -17.81 -13.66
N ALA A 4 28.08 -16.58 -14.09
CA ALA A 4 29.07 -15.74 -14.77
C ALA A 4 29.43 -14.54 -13.88
N ARG A 5 30.71 -14.14 -13.90
CA ARG A 5 31.19 -12.97 -13.15
C ARG A 5 30.90 -11.69 -13.93
N VAL A 6 30.25 -10.74 -13.27
CA VAL A 6 30.05 -9.37 -13.79
C VAL A 6 30.99 -8.43 -13.04
N THR A 7 31.77 -7.63 -13.77
CA THR A 7 32.64 -6.59 -13.22
C THR A 7 32.14 -5.24 -13.73
N VAL A 8 31.80 -4.33 -12.82
CA VAL A 8 31.31 -2.98 -13.15
C VAL A 8 32.26 -1.95 -12.56
N LEU A 9 32.70 -1.01 -13.39
CA LEU A 9 33.46 0.16 -12.94
C LEU A 9 32.49 1.27 -12.55
N MET A 10 32.69 1.85 -11.37
CA MET A 10 31.89 2.97 -10.86
C MET A 10 32.79 3.91 -10.05
N THR A 11 32.35 5.16 -9.91
CA THR A 11 33.05 6.13 -9.04
C THR A 11 32.96 5.69 -7.58
N PRO A 12 33.90 6.13 -6.71
CA PRO A 12 33.85 5.83 -5.28
C PRO A 12 32.50 6.20 -4.64
N ASP A 13 31.96 7.37 -4.97
CA ASP A 13 30.69 7.84 -4.42
C ASP A 13 29.51 6.97 -4.84
N ARG A 14 29.48 6.51 -6.10
CA ARG A 14 28.42 5.60 -6.58
C ARG A 14 28.50 4.24 -5.90
N LYS A 15 29.72 3.75 -5.65
CA LYS A 15 29.92 2.51 -4.89
C LYS A 15 29.41 2.64 -3.46
N ALA A 16 29.74 3.75 -2.79
CA ALA A 16 29.27 4.01 -1.43
C ALA A 16 27.73 4.09 -1.36
N GLN A 17 27.09 4.74 -2.33
CA GLN A 17 25.62 4.79 -2.40
C GLN A 17 25.00 3.41 -2.61
N LEU A 18 25.57 2.58 -3.49
CA LEU A 18 25.11 1.20 -3.69
C LEU A 18 25.22 0.38 -2.40
N GLU A 19 26.36 0.47 -1.72
CA GLU A 19 26.59 -0.26 -0.46
C GLU A 19 25.65 0.21 0.65
N SER A 20 25.41 1.52 0.76
CA SER A 20 24.44 2.07 1.72
C SER A 20 23.03 1.51 1.47
N ARG A 21 22.55 1.56 0.22
CA ARG A 21 21.19 1.06 -0.12
C ARG A 21 21.05 -0.44 0.10
N ALA A 22 22.10 -1.20 -0.21
CA ALA A 22 22.11 -2.64 0.05
C ALA A 22 22.06 -2.92 1.57
N ALA A 23 22.79 -2.15 2.37
CA ALA A 23 22.78 -2.25 3.83
C ALA A 23 21.43 -1.88 4.44
N ASP A 24 20.77 -0.82 3.94
CA ASP A 24 19.43 -0.42 4.39
C ASP A 24 18.39 -1.53 4.18
N MET A 25 18.56 -2.34 3.14
CA MET A 25 17.73 -3.50 2.84
C MET A 25 18.23 -4.82 3.46
N GLY A 26 19.35 -4.79 4.20
CA GLY A 26 19.92 -5.97 4.85
C GLY A 26 20.47 -7.02 3.87
N VAL A 27 20.82 -6.64 2.65
CA VAL A 27 21.31 -7.54 1.59
C VAL A 27 22.71 -7.17 1.11
N SER A 28 23.38 -8.10 0.42
CA SER A 28 24.67 -7.79 -0.22
C SER A 28 24.48 -6.91 -1.46
N SER A 29 25.51 -6.15 -1.85
CA SER A 29 25.45 -5.31 -3.07
C SER A 29 25.16 -6.11 -4.33
N GLY A 30 25.63 -7.36 -4.41
CA GLY A 30 25.35 -8.25 -5.54
C GLY A 30 23.89 -8.74 -5.55
N GLU A 31 23.32 -8.99 -4.38
CA GLU A 31 21.89 -9.34 -4.25
C GLU A 31 21.00 -8.14 -4.54
N PHE A 32 21.39 -6.96 -4.05
CA PHE A 32 20.71 -5.70 -4.38
C PHE A 32 20.68 -5.47 -5.90
N ILE A 33 21.78 -5.70 -6.61
CA ILE A 33 21.81 -5.59 -8.08
C ILE A 33 20.90 -6.63 -8.74
N ARG A 34 20.87 -7.89 -8.27
CA ARG A 34 19.97 -8.91 -8.81
C ARG A 34 18.51 -8.50 -8.64
N LEU A 35 18.12 -8.13 -7.43
CA LEU A 35 16.78 -7.61 -7.13
C LEU A 35 16.44 -6.40 -8.01
N ALA A 36 17.38 -5.46 -8.16
CA ALA A 36 17.17 -4.29 -8.99
C ALA A 36 16.96 -4.66 -10.47
N VAL A 37 17.68 -5.66 -11.00
CA VAL A 37 17.52 -6.13 -12.39
C VAL A 37 16.21 -6.90 -12.56
N ASP A 38 15.86 -7.79 -11.63
CA ASP A 38 14.64 -8.60 -11.68
C ASP A 38 13.38 -7.72 -11.60
N ASN A 39 13.47 -6.59 -10.90
CA ASN A 39 12.41 -5.59 -10.79
C ASN A 39 12.62 -4.38 -11.70
N PHE A 40 13.67 -4.38 -12.54
CA PHE A 40 13.90 -3.30 -13.49
C PHE A 40 12.87 -3.45 -14.60
N ASN A 41 11.78 -2.69 -14.49
CA ASN A 41 10.71 -2.73 -15.45
C ASN A 41 10.78 -1.50 -16.38
N PRO A 42 11.37 -1.62 -17.57
CA PRO A 42 11.50 -0.51 -18.51
C PRO A 42 10.20 -0.14 -19.23
N SER A 43 9.08 -0.82 -18.94
CA SER A 43 7.79 -0.54 -19.56
C SER A 43 7.12 0.69 -18.88
N GLU A 44 7.09 1.82 -19.59
CA GLU A 44 6.33 3.01 -19.18
C GLU A 44 4.84 2.71 -18.96
N THR A 45 4.33 1.68 -19.65
CA THR A 45 2.96 1.17 -19.56
C THR A 45 2.58 0.67 -18.17
N GLU A 46 3.41 -0.13 -17.50
CA GLU A 46 3.07 -0.64 -16.16
C GLU A 46 3.16 0.45 -15.09
N SER A 47 4.00 1.47 -15.30
CA SER A 47 4.03 2.65 -14.44
C SER A 47 2.77 3.51 -14.58
N ALA A 48 2.23 3.64 -15.80
CA ALA A 48 0.96 4.33 -16.05
C ALA A 48 -0.25 3.57 -15.48
N GLU A 49 -0.29 2.25 -15.64
CA GLU A 49 -1.33 1.40 -15.05
C GLU A 49 -1.30 1.43 -13.52
N LEU A 50 -0.10 1.39 -12.91
CA LEU A 50 0.06 1.52 -11.47
C LEU A 50 -0.37 2.92 -10.97
N ALA A 51 -0.05 3.99 -11.71
CA ALA A 51 -0.50 5.33 -11.38
C ALA A 51 -2.04 5.44 -11.41
N ALA A 52 -2.68 4.89 -12.45
CA ALA A 52 -4.13 4.86 -12.55
C ALA A 52 -4.79 4.08 -11.39
N LEU A 53 -4.18 2.98 -10.96
CA LEU A 53 -4.65 2.22 -9.79
C LEU A 53 -4.51 3.01 -8.48
N ILE A 54 -3.41 3.76 -8.31
CA ILE A 54 -3.20 4.62 -7.15
C ILE A 54 -4.24 5.74 -7.10
N ASP A 55 -4.55 6.35 -8.24
CA ASP A 55 -5.56 7.42 -8.32
C ASP A 55 -6.96 6.89 -7.96
N GLU A 56 -7.38 5.76 -8.54
CA GLU A 56 -8.67 5.14 -8.19
C GLU A 56 -8.73 4.78 -6.70
N LEU A 57 -7.66 4.20 -6.15
CA LEU A 57 -7.63 3.82 -4.73
C LEU A 57 -7.69 5.05 -3.81
N SER A 58 -7.02 6.13 -4.19
CA SER A 58 -7.02 7.40 -3.46
C SER A 58 -8.40 8.03 -3.38
N GLU A 59 -9.25 7.82 -4.40
CA GLU A 59 -10.64 8.27 -4.37
C GLU A 59 -11.60 7.26 -3.72
N ALA A 60 -11.41 5.97 -3.97
CA ALA A 60 -12.32 4.92 -3.53
C ALA A 60 -12.28 4.74 -2.01
N VAL A 61 -11.10 4.77 -1.39
CA VAL A 61 -10.93 4.51 0.05
C VAL A 61 -11.64 5.57 0.92
N PRO A 62 -11.49 6.89 0.67
CA PRO A 62 -12.25 7.90 1.41
C PRO A 62 -13.76 7.78 1.19
N ARG A 63 -14.21 7.50 -0.04
CA ARG A 63 -15.63 7.28 -0.34
C ARG A 63 -16.21 6.11 0.44
N MET A 64 -15.49 4.99 0.50
CA MET A 64 -15.88 3.80 1.26
C MET A 64 -15.95 4.10 2.75
N ARG A 65 -14.94 4.77 3.32
CA ARG A 65 -14.97 5.20 4.74
C ARG A 65 -16.19 6.04 5.05
N ALA A 66 -16.44 7.08 4.25
CA ALA A 66 -17.59 7.94 4.45
C ALA A 66 -18.93 7.19 4.31
N ALA A 67 -19.01 6.18 3.44
CA ALA A 67 -20.21 5.35 3.31
C ALA A 67 -20.44 4.45 4.53
N LEU A 68 -19.35 3.89 5.09
CA LEU A 68 -19.41 3.09 6.32
C LEU A 68 -19.82 3.96 7.51
N ASP A 69 -19.22 5.13 7.67
CA ASP A 69 -19.55 6.06 8.76
C ASP A 69 -21.04 6.45 8.74
N ARG A 70 -21.57 6.80 7.55
CA ARG A 70 -23.01 7.07 7.38
C ARG A 70 -23.89 5.87 7.70
N SER A 71 -23.41 4.66 7.43
CA SER A 71 -24.18 3.44 7.70
C SER A 71 -24.22 3.15 9.20
N VAL A 72 -23.11 3.34 9.91
CA VAL A 72 -23.04 3.25 11.37
C VAL A 72 -24.00 4.27 12.00
N GLU A 73 -23.93 5.54 11.59
CA GLU A 73 -24.80 6.58 12.13
C GLU A 73 -26.30 6.29 11.92
N ARG A 74 -26.67 5.74 10.75
CA ARG A 74 -28.05 5.32 10.49
C ARG A 74 -28.48 4.17 11.39
N LEU A 75 -27.62 3.18 11.60
CA LEU A 75 -27.91 2.04 12.47
C LEU A 75 -28.10 2.52 13.91
N ASP A 76 -27.22 3.38 14.41
CA ASP A 76 -27.32 3.95 15.76
C ASP A 76 -28.61 4.77 15.93
N SER A 77 -28.94 5.62 14.94
CA SER A 77 -30.21 6.37 14.95
C SER A 77 -31.42 5.44 14.95
N THR A 78 -31.37 4.34 14.19
CA THR A 78 -32.45 3.36 14.12
C THR A 78 -32.60 2.62 15.44
N HIS A 79 -31.50 2.14 16.03
CA HIS A 79 -31.51 1.50 17.34
C HIS A 79 -32.05 2.45 18.42
N ALA A 80 -31.62 3.71 18.43
CA ALA A 80 -32.12 4.69 19.39
C ALA A 80 -33.65 4.94 19.27
N LYS A 81 -34.18 4.97 18.04
CA LYS A 81 -35.62 5.10 17.79
C LYS A 81 -36.40 3.87 18.24
N VAL A 82 -35.89 2.68 17.92
CA VAL A 82 -36.49 1.40 18.34
C VAL A 82 -36.48 1.29 19.86
N ASP A 83 -35.38 1.61 20.51
CA ASP A 83 -35.26 1.59 21.98
C ASP A 83 -36.21 2.57 22.67
N ARG A 84 -36.46 3.74 22.06
CA ARG A 84 -37.46 4.69 22.56
C ARG A 84 -38.88 4.11 22.44
N LEU A 85 -39.23 3.59 21.27
CA LEU A 85 -40.53 2.94 21.03
C LEU A 85 -40.77 1.77 22.00
N LEU A 86 -39.77 0.91 22.21
CA LEU A 86 -39.89 -0.23 23.12
C LEU A 86 -40.04 0.20 24.59
N ARG A 87 -39.42 1.32 24.99
CA ARG A 87 -39.62 1.92 26.31
C ARG A 87 -41.01 2.53 26.46
N ASP A 88 -41.48 3.27 25.47
CA ASP A 88 -42.83 3.86 25.46
C ASP A 88 -43.93 2.79 25.55
N MET A 89 -43.67 1.60 24.98
CA MET A 89 -44.56 0.45 25.07
C MET A 89 -44.42 -0.38 26.36
N GLY A 90 -43.49 -0.03 27.25
CA GLY A 90 -43.24 -0.74 28.51
C GLY A 90 -42.59 -2.12 28.34
N VAL A 91 -42.06 -2.44 27.15
CA VAL A 91 -41.43 -3.73 26.82
C VAL A 91 -39.96 -3.77 27.26
N ARG A 92 -39.32 -2.59 27.35
CA ARG A 92 -37.90 -2.44 27.73
C ARG A 92 -37.78 -1.34 28.79
N ALA A 93 -36.91 -1.53 29.79
CA ALA A 93 -36.65 -0.56 30.86
C ALA A 93 -35.85 0.66 30.36
#